data_AF-H6LCB1-F1
#
_entry.id   AF-H6LCB1-F1
#
_cell.length_a   1.000
_cell.length_b   1.000
_cell.length_c   1.000
_cell.angle_alpha   90.00
_cell.angle_beta   90.00
_cell.angle_gamma   90.00
#
_symmetry.space_group_name_H-M   'P 1'
#
loop_
_entity.id
_entity.type
_entity.pdbx_description
1 polymer ?
#
loop_
_entity_poly.entity_id
_entity_poly.type
_entity_poly.pdbx_seq_one_letter_code
_entity_poly.pdbx_strand_id
1 'polypeptide(L)'
;MDIDSGLAFIGKAFEKEEDAKLWDRYLVDYRHMGVENFITFEAYKELAKIESAQPRAAPKTKAETISEINEKVEKIINLTLKGGVANGV
;
A
#
# COMPACT_ATOMS: atom_id res chain seq x y z
N MET A 1 11.24 -10.18 38.88
CA MET A 1 10.93 -10.12 37.44
C MET A 1 12.21 -9.66 36.78
N ASP A 2 12.87 -10.51 35.99
CA ASP A 2 14.11 -10.14 35.31
C ASP A 2 13.85 -9.11 34.23
N ILE A 3 14.80 -8.18 34.03
CA ILE A 3 14.72 -7.10 33.04
C ILE A 3 14.52 -7.69 31.63
N ASP A 4 15.20 -8.79 31.33
CA ASP A 4 15.06 -9.52 30.05
C ASP A 4 13.67 -10.12 29.86
N SER A 5 13.04 -10.58 30.94
CA SER A 5 11.67 -11.11 30.91
C SER A 5 10.64 -9.99 30.68
N GLY A 6 10.88 -8.80 31.26
CA GLY A 6 10.06 -7.61 31.02
C GLY A 6 10.17 -7.12 29.58
N LEU A 7 11.39 -7.04 29.03
CA LEU A 7 11.62 -6.65 27.63
C LEU A 7 10.98 -7.62 26.64
N ALA A 8 11.11 -8.93 26.87
CA ALA A 8 10.47 -9.94 26.02
C ALA A 8 8.93 -9.86 26.04
N PHE A 9 8.35 -9.52 27.20
CA PHE A 9 6.89 -9.34 27.32
C PHE A 9 6.41 -8.11 26.55
N ILE A 10 7.13 -6.99 26.65
CA ILE A 10 6.82 -5.76 25.91
C ILE A 10 6.96 -6.03 24.41
N GLY A 11 8.06 -6.64 23.95
CA GLY A 11 8.27 -7.00 22.55
C GLY A 11 7.11 -7.82 21.97
N LYS A 12 6.68 -8.87 22.68
CA LYS A 12 5.54 -9.70 22.26
C LYS A 12 4.21 -8.94 22.22
N ALA A 13 4.02 -7.93 23.07
CA ALA A 13 2.81 -7.11 23.05
C ALA A 13 2.78 -6.21 21.82
N PHE A 14 3.92 -5.60 21.47
CA PHE A 14 4.06 -4.78 20.26
C PHE A 14 3.91 -5.61 18.99
N GLU A 15 4.53 -6.79 18.92
CA GLU A 15 4.36 -7.71 17.78
C GLU A 15 2.89 -8.05 17.53
N LYS A 16 2.11 -8.30 18.59
CA LYS A 16 0.68 -8.59 18.47
C LYS A 16 -0.14 -7.40 17.98
N GLU A 17 0.20 -6.19 18.41
CA GLU A 17 -0.50 -4.98 17.98
C GLU A 17 -0.19 -4.64 16.51
N GLU A 18 1.07 -4.81 16.09
CA GLU A 18 1.47 -4.64 14.70
C GLU A 18 0.80 -5.67 13.80
N ASP A 19 0.79 -6.95 14.18
CA ASP A 19 0.11 -8.01 13.42
C ASP A 19 -1.40 -7.72 13.28
N ALA A 20 -2.06 -7.19 14.31
CA ALA A 20 -3.47 -6.81 14.24
C ALA A 20 -3.72 -5.69 13.21
N LYS A 21 -2.87 -4.64 13.21
CA LYS A 21 -2.97 -3.54 12.24
C LYS A 21 -2.67 -4.00 10.81
N LEU A 22 -1.69 -4.87 10.65
CA LEU A 22 -1.36 -5.50 9.37
C LEU A 22 -2.51 -6.37 8.86
N TRP A 23 -3.18 -7.10 9.75
CA TRP A 23 -4.35 -7.90 9.42
C TRP A 23 -5.50 -7.04 8.92
N ASP A 24 -5.82 -5.95 9.61
CA ASP A 24 -6.87 -5.02 9.19
C ASP A 24 -6.56 -4.42 7.81
N ARG A 25 -5.31 -4.00 7.59
CA ARG A 25 -4.88 -3.45 6.29
C ARG A 25 -4.93 -4.50 5.18
N TYR A 26 -4.49 -5.73 5.45
CA TYR A 26 -4.58 -6.84 4.52
C TYR A 26 -6.02 -7.10 4.06
N LEU A 27 -6.97 -7.12 4.99
CA LEU A 27 -8.39 -7.31 4.67
C LEU A 27 -8.95 -6.17 3.80
N VAL A 28 -8.45 -4.94 3.96
CA VAL A 28 -8.85 -3.79 3.14
C VAL A 28 -8.22 -3.86 1.75
N ASP A 29 -6.90 -4.03 1.68
CA ASP A 29 -6.13 -4.05 0.43
C ASP A 29 -6.60 -5.19 -0.48
N TYR A 30 -6.99 -6.31 0.12
CA TYR A 30 -7.41 -7.51 -0.58
C TYR A 30 -8.88 -7.88 -0.39
N ARG A 31 -9.74 -6.89 -0.11
CA ARG A 31 -11.20 -7.08 0.03
C ARG A 31 -11.88 -7.75 -1.17
N HIS A 32 -11.26 -7.67 -2.35
CA HIS A 32 -11.75 -8.24 -3.61
C HIS A 32 -10.87 -9.38 -4.12
N MET A 33 -10.10 -10.02 -3.22
CA MET A 33 -9.27 -11.16 -3.56
C MET A 33 -10.11 -12.30 -4.14
N GLY A 34 -9.75 -12.73 -5.35
CA GLY A 34 -10.29 -13.93 -5.99
C GLY A 34 -9.21 -15.00 -6.13
N VAL A 35 -9.59 -16.14 -6.68
CA VAL A 35 -8.70 -17.32 -6.85
C VAL A 35 -7.44 -16.96 -7.66
N GLU A 36 -7.58 -16.10 -8.67
CA GLU A 36 -6.49 -15.65 -9.56
C GLU A 36 -5.44 -14.80 -8.84
N ASN A 37 -5.82 -14.06 -7.79
CA ASN A 37 -4.97 -13.08 -7.11
C ASN A 37 -4.86 -13.37 -5.60
N PHE A 38 -5.00 -14.65 -5.23
CA PHE A 38 -4.92 -15.05 -3.84
C PHE A 38 -3.51 -14.88 -3.29
N ILE A 39 -3.40 -14.18 -2.16
CA ILE A 39 -2.16 -14.03 -1.40
C ILE A 39 -2.46 -14.38 0.05
N THR A 40 -1.58 -15.11 0.72
CA THR A 40 -1.76 -15.40 2.14
C THR A 40 -1.37 -14.19 2.98
N PHE A 41 -1.93 -14.08 4.18
CA PHE A 41 -1.52 -13.03 5.12
C PHE A 41 0.00 -13.08 5.39
N GLU A 42 0.61 -14.26 5.39
CA GLU A 42 2.04 -14.39 5.69
C GLU A 42 2.89 -13.85 4.55
N ALA A 43 2.49 -14.10 3.30
CA ALA A 43 3.11 -13.48 2.14
C ALA A 43 2.94 -11.96 2.15
N TYR A 44 1.77 -11.46 2.55
CA TYR A 44 1.54 -10.02 2.71
C TYR A 44 2.42 -9.40 3.80
N LYS A 45 2.60 -10.06 4.95
CA LYS A 45 3.49 -9.59 6.02
C LYS A 45 4.94 -9.45 5.52
N GLU A 46 5.43 -10.42 4.74
CA GLU A 46 6.78 -10.33 4.17
C GLU A 46 6.91 -9.18 3.18
N LEU A 47 5.90 -8.93 2.34
CA LEU A 47 5.88 -7.76 1.46
C LEU A 47 5.89 -6.45 2.25
N ALA A 48 5.11 -6.35 3.33
CA ALA A 48 5.06 -5.17 4.18
C ALA A 48 6.39 -4.91 4.92
N LYS A 49 7.12 -5.96 5.31
CA LYS A 49 8.49 -5.85 5.86
C LYS A 49 9.48 -5.33 4.83
N ILE A 50 9.35 -5.76 3.58
CA ILE A 50 10.20 -5.27 2.47
C ILE A 50 9.87 -3.80 2.18
N GLU A 51 8.59 -3.42 2.19
CA GLU A 51 8.13 -2.05 1.98
C GLU A 51 8.59 -1.11 3.10
N SER A 52 8.57 -1.56 4.36
CA SER A 52 9.05 -0.77 5.50
C SER A 52 10.58 -0.65 5.55
N ALA A 53 11.30 -1.62 4.98
CA ALA A 53 12.75 -1.58 4.80
C ALA A 53 13.19 -0.72 3.61
N GLN A 54 12.28 -0.37 2.70
CA GLN A 54 12.61 0.56 1.63
C GLN A 54 12.84 1.96 2.20
N PRO A 55 13.90 2.67 1.76
CA PRO A 55 14.06 4.07 2.12
C PRO A 55 12.80 4.81 1.69
N ARG A 56 12.11 5.41 2.67
CA ARG A 56 10.93 6.25 2.42
C ARG A 56 11.33 7.22 1.30
N ALA A 57 10.67 7.10 0.14
CA ALA A 57 11.02 7.90 -1.02
C ALA A 57 11.16 9.36 -0.60
N ALA A 58 12.27 9.99 -0.99
CA ALA A 58 12.54 11.37 -0.62
C ALA A 58 11.29 12.20 -0.90
N PRO A 59 10.85 13.06 0.05
CA PRO A 59 9.64 13.84 -0.15
C PRO A 59 9.76 14.61 -1.46
N LYS A 60 8.87 14.30 -2.41
CA LYS A 60 8.84 14.95 -3.72
C LYS A 60 8.78 16.46 -3.51
N THR A 61 9.58 17.19 -4.26
CA THR A 61 9.52 18.65 -4.25
C THR A 61 8.16 19.11 -4.77
N LYS A 62 7.78 20.35 -4.44
CA LYS A 62 6.54 20.96 -4.95
C LYS A 62 6.49 20.93 -6.48
N ALA A 63 7.62 21.12 -7.14
CA ALA A 63 7.73 21.10 -8.60
C ALA A 63 7.41 19.72 -9.19
N GLU A 64 7.97 18.64 -8.61
CA GLU A 64 7.69 17.26 -9.06
C GLU A 64 6.22 16.89 -8.85
N THR A 65 5.62 17.33 -7.73
CA THR A 65 4.20 17.12 -7.44
C THR A 65 3.30 17.80 -8.47
N ILE A 66 3.61 19.06 -8.82
CA ILE A 66 2.85 19.80 -9.83
C ILE A 66 2.96 19.15 -11.20
N SER A 67 4.15 18.69 -11.59
CA SER A 67 4.37 17.99 -12.86
C SER A 67 3.52 16.73 -12.97
N GLU A 68 3.49 15.91 -11.91
CA GLU A 68 2.74 14.66 -11.87
C GLU A 68 1.22 14.88 -11.87
N ILE A 69 0.74 15.96 -11.23
CA ILE A 69 -0.67 16.37 -11.31
C ILE A 69 -1.02 16.77 -12.74
N ASN A 70 -0.19 17.59 -13.40
CA ASN A 70 -0.43 18.03 -14.77
C ASN A 70 -0.48 16.85 -15.75
N GLU A 71 0.46 15.91 -15.63
CA GLU A 71 0.50 14.71 -16.47
C GLU A 71 -0.77 13.86 -16.31
N LYS A 72 -1.25 13.68 -15.06
CA LYS A 72 -2.51 12.96 -14.80
C LYS A 72 -3.72 13.70 -15.35
N VAL A 73 -3.78 15.02 -15.23
CA VAL A 73 -4.86 15.85 -15.77
C VAL A 73 -4.89 15.77 -17.30
N GLU A 74 -3.74 15.88 -17.97
CA GLU A 74 -3.66 15.73 -19.42
C GLU A 74 -4.10 14.34 -19.89
N LYS A 75 -3.76 13.29 -19.15
CA LYS A 75 -4.21 11.92 -19.45
C LYS A 75 -5.74 11.81 -19.35
N ILE A 76 -6.36 12.40 -18.33
CA ILE A 76 -7.82 12.43 -18.16
C ILE A 76 -8.48 13.22 -19.29
N ILE A 77 -7.94 14.39 -19.64
CA ILE A 77 -8.44 15.22 -20.74
C ILE A 77 -8.35 14.47 -22.06
N ASN A 78 -7.22 13.82 -22.35
CA ASN A 78 -7.06 13.01 -23.56
C ASN A 78 -8.04 11.83 -23.62
N LEU A 79 -8.26 11.13 -22.51
CA LEU A 79 -9.26 10.05 -22.45
C LEU A 79 -10.69 10.58 -22.65
N THR A 80 -11.01 11.73 -22.08
CA THR A 80 -12.35 12.32 -22.14
C THR A 80 -12.66 12.97 -23.49
N LEU A 81 -11.67 13.60 -24.13
CA LEU A 81 -11.84 14.30 -25.40
C LEU A 81 -11.58 13.43 -26.64
N LYS A 82 -10.68 12.43 -26.57
CA LYS A 82 -10.37 11.53 -27.71
C LYS A 82 -11.12 10.20 -27.67
N GLY A 83 -11.75 9.83 -26.55
CA GLY A 83 -12.55 8.60 -26.41
C GLY A 83 -14.00 8.70 -26.90
N GLY A 84 -14.43 9.86 -27.37
CA GLY A 84 -15.80 10.12 -27.84
C GLY A 84 -16.04 9.91 -29.34
N VAL A 85 -15.24 9.09 -30.04
CA VAL A 85 -15.63 8.64 -31.39
C VAL A 85 -16.56 7.46 -31.21
N ALA A 86 -17.86 7.75 -31.29
CA ALA A 86 -18.92 6.76 -31.38
C ALA A 86 -18.62 5.81 -32.55
N ASN A 87 -18.15 4.60 -32.24
CA ASN A 87 -18.34 3.46 -33.13
C ASN A 87 -19.83 3.11 -33.09
N GLY A 88 -20.60 3.83 -33.91
CA GLY A 88 -21.92 3.39 -34.33
C GLY A 88 -21.76 2.21 -35.28
N VAL A 89 -22.10 1.03 -34.78
CA VAL A 89 -22.55 -0.11 -35.59
C VAL A 89 -24.01 -0.34 -35.25
#